data_AF-A0A7L9FI65-F1
#
_entry.id   AF-A0A7L9FI65-F1
#
_cell.length_a   1.000
_cell.length_b   1.000
_cell.length_c   1.000
_cell.angle_alpha   90.00
_cell.angle_beta   90.00
_cell.angle_gamma   90.00
#
_symmetry.space_group_name_H-M   'P 1'
#
loop_
_entity.id
_entity.type
_entity.pdbx_description
1 polymer ?
#
loop_
_entity_poly.entity_id
_entity_poly.type
_entity_poly.pdbx_seq_one_letter_code
_entity_poly.pdbx_strand_id
1 'polypeptide(L)'
;MPEFFEDSLLREIAQLPPRYRDYAYASLARASGRLGYGYRDLASRVRSTYLRSYVLAEMPLYDPPSLDTTVKEVLEALPSLKYAGRVYVLARLAETLCALGRKDYKHYLFVAENYSTPVGYSGKARLAIAFSRCRMVARAEGIADSYSGSRRASLYVELALARPEDYRLFTRTAGFIRGLRDGKKKVVLFSRLAGHPLYGKATTPCVKDLAMKIPLGEALEDLYLSLLVARNLAEAGYSGAVRQGFEVMFPSLPPIDVLPLDFAELILEVLYHYRGLQTALKVAEGSALAPLYYAHLLDYVSMLSSEKTGYTAKGSASNSENAGI
;
A
#
# COMPACT_ATOMS: atom_id res chain seq x y z
N MET A 1 2.60 26.94 -9.39
CA MET A 1 3.63 25.87 -9.46
C MET A 1 4.51 25.97 -8.21
N PRO A 2 5.01 24.85 -7.69
CA PRO A 2 5.07 24.52 -6.26
C PRO A 2 6.33 25.05 -5.57
N GLU A 3 6.20 25.74 -4.44
CA GLU A 3 7.35 26.01 -3.56
C GLU A 3 7.79 24.76 -2.76
N PHE A 4 7.08 23.62 -2.90
CA PHE A 4 7.35 22.40 -2.14
C PHE A 4 8.18 21.34 -2.89
N PHE A 5 8.22 21.41 -4.22
CA PHE A 5 9.15 20.60 -5.01
C PHE A 5 10.20 21.55 -5.54
N GLU A 6 11.40 21.48 -5.01
CA GLU A 6 12.50 22.25 -5.56
C GLU A 6 12.58 21.97 -7.06
N ASP A 7 12.70 23.03 -7.87
CA ASP A 7 12.88 22.93 -9.32
C ASP A 7 14.06 21.99 -9.70
N SER A 8 15.02 21.82 -8.77
CA SER A 8 16.10 20.84 -8.83
C SER A 8 15.56 19.40 -8.95
N LEU A 9 14.68 18.95 -8.05
CA LEU A 9 14.16 17.59 -8.03
C LEU A 9 13.40 17.24 -9.32
N LEU A 10 12.58 18.16 -9.82
CA LEU A 10 11.83 17.91 -11.06
C LEU A 10 12.75 17.83 -12.28
N ARG A 11 13.85 18.61 -12.30
CA ARG A 11 14.89 18.51 -13.34
C ARG A 11 15.65 17.20 -13.25
N GLU A 12 15.99 16.76 -12.05
CA GLU A 12 16.68 15.48 -11.82
C GLU A 12 15.80 14.28 -12.22
N ILE A 13 14.52 14.28 -11.85
CA ILE A 13 13.56 13.25 -12.27
C ILE A 13 13.45 13.18 -13.80
N ALA A 14 13.54 14.31 -14.50
CA ALA A 14 13.48 14.33 -15.95
C ALA A 14 14.62 13.55 -16.63
N GLN A 15 15.77 13.41 -15.95
CA GLN A 15 16.95 12.68 -16.41
C GLN A 15 16.86 11.16 -16.17
N LEU A 16 15.92 10.70 -15.35
CA LEU A 16 15.74 9.27 -15.09
C LEU A 16 15.29 8.50 -16.34
N PRO A 17 15.61 7.21 -16.45
CA PRO A 17 15.05 6.33 -17.47
C PRO A 17 13.52 6.39 -17.52
N PRO A 18 12.87 6.28 -18.71
CA PRO A 18 11.45 6.57 -18.88
C PRO A 18 10.52 5.88 -17.88
N ARG A 19 10.76 4.59 -17.60
CA ARG A 19 9.94 3.82 -16.64
C ARG A 19 10.02 4.35 -15.21
N TYR A 20 11.21 4.78 -14.78
CA TYR A 20 11.45 5.29 -13.43
C TYR A 20 10.96 6.72 -13.31
N ARG A 21 11.13 7.52 -14.36
CA ARG A 21 10.56 8.86 -14.44
C ARG A 21 9.03 8.86 -14.31
N ASP A 22 8.34 7.98 -15.04
CA ASP A 22 6.87 7.87 -14.93
C ASP A 22 6.44 7.44 -13.54
N TYR A 23 7.18 6.53 -12.91
CA TYR A 23 6.90 6.12 -11.53
C TYR A 23 7.13 7.27 -10.53
N ALA A 24 8.25 7.99 -10.64
CA ALA A 24 8.54 9.15 -9.79
C ALA A 24 7.45 10.23 -9.89
N TYR A 25 7.06 10.62 -11.10
CA TYR A 25 5.97 11.59 -11.29
C TYR A 25 4.63 11.08 -10.74
N ALA A 26 4.33 9.79 -10.91
CA ALA A 26 3.11 9.21 -10.35
C ALA A 26 3.12 9.22 -8.81
N SER A 27 4.26 8.92 -8.18
CA SER A 27 4.44 8.99 -6.72
C SER A 27 4.33 10.43 -6.21
N LEU A 28 4.98 11.39 -6.86
CA LEU A 28 4.86 12.82 -6.50
C LEU A 28 3.43 13.35 -6.70
N ALA A 29 2.72 12.92 -7.75
CA ALA A 29 1.34 13.33 -7.97
C ALA A 29 0.42 12.82 -6.85
N ARG A 30 0.59 11.57 -6.40
CA ARG A 30 -0.15 11.02 -5.26
C ARG A 30 0.16 11.75 -3.97
N ALA A 31 1.45 11.96 -3.67
CA ALA A 31 1.89 12.72 -2.50
C ALA A 31 1.28 14.13 -2.49
N SER A 32 1.34 14.83 -3.62
CA SER A 32 0.78 16.18 -3.78
C SER A 32 -0.71 16.20 -3.50
N GLY A 33 -1.46 15.27 -4.09
CA GLY A 33 -2.89 15.15 -3.85
C GLY A 33 -3.21 14.95 -2.36
N ARG A 34 -2.53 14.00 -1.70
CA ARG A 34 -2.73 13.73 -0.26
C ARG A 34 -2.43 14.91 0.65
N LEU A 35 -1.44 15.72 0.27
CA LEU A 35 -1.02 16.91 1.01
C LEU A 35 -1.85 18.16 0.68
N GLY A 36 -2.83 18.06 -0.22
CA GLY A 36 -3.70 19.18 -0.61
C GLY A 36 -3.08 20.13 -1.64
N TYR A 37 -2.01 19.72 -2.32
CA TYR A 37 -1.37 20.48 -3.39
C TYR A 37 -1.87 20.05 -4.77
N GLY A 38 -1.65 20.93 -5.78
CA GLY A 38 -2.01 20.63 -7.17
C GLY A 38 -1.24 19.45 -7.73
N TYR A 39 -1.92 18.32 -7.99
CA TYR A 39 -1.33 17.09 -8.52
C TYR A 39 -1.35 17.01 -10.06
N ARG A 40 -2.21 17.79 -10.74
CA ARG A 40 -2.48 17.64 -12.18
C ARG A 40 -1.25 17.90 -13.05
N ASP A 41 -0.42 18.87 -12.69
CA ASP A 41 0.83 19.18 -13.42
C ASP A 41 1.85 18.03 -13.34
N LEU A 42 1.85 17.24 -12.26
CA LEU A 42 2.70 16.07 -12.11
C LEU A 42 2.09 14.86 -12.83
N ALA A 43 0.77 14.66 -12.69
CA ALA A 43 0.05 13.58 -13.36
C ALA A 43 0.11 13.70 -14.89
N SER A 44 0.10 14.92 -15.45
CA SER A 44 0.21 15.17 -16.89
C SER A 44 1.58 14.79 -17.46
N ARG A 45 2.63 14.78 -16.63
CA ARG A 45 4.00 14.37 -17.01
C ARG A 45 4.19 12.85 -17.07
N VAL A 46 3.27 12.07 -16.48
CA VAL A 46 3.28 10.61 -16.52
C VAL A 46 2.85 10.13 -17.92
N ARG A 47 3.80 9.53 -18.66
CA ARG A 47 3.54 9.07 -20.05
C ARG A 47 2.80 7.73 -20.08
N SER A 48 3.09 6.84 -19.15
CA SER A 48 2.39 5.57 -18.99
C SER A 48 0.90 5.81 -18.70
N THR A 49 0.03 5.49 -19.65
CA THR A 49 -1.43 5.58 -19.51
C THR A 49 -1.94 4.84 -18.28
N TYR A 50 -1.38 3.66 -17.98
CA TYR A 50 -1.75 2.88 -16.79
C TYR A 50 -1.50 3.65 -15.48
N LEU A 51 -0.25 4.05 -15.23
CA LEU A 51 0.12 4.80 -14.03
C LEU A 51 -0.67 6.10 -13.91
N ARG A 52 -0.82 6.85 -15.01
CA ARG A 52 -1.59 8.10 -15.00
C ARG A 52 -3.06 7.86 -14.63
N SER A 53 -3.73 6.92 -15.29
CA SER A 53 -5.12 6.57 -14.96
C SER A 53 -5.27 6.03 -13.54
N TYR A 54 -4.28 5.31 -13.02
CA TYR A 54 -4.31 4.80 -11.65
C TYR A 54 -4.18 5.93 -10.62
N VAL A 55 -3.30 6.91 -10.85
CA VAL A 55 -3.21 8.12 -10.02
C VAL A 55 -4.54 8.85 -10.06
N LEU A 56 -5.03 9.19 -11.25
CA LEU A 56 -6.30 9.90 -11.44
C LEU A 56 -7.46 9.19 -10.74
N ALA A 57 -7.57 7.86 -10.85
CA ALA A 57 -8.61 7.09 -10.17
C ALA A 57 -8.65 7.26 -8.63
N GLU A 58 -7.55 7.68 -8.00
CA GLU A 58 -7.45 7.94 -6.54
C GLU A 58 -7.71 9.41 -6.16
N MET A 59 -7.38 10.36 -7.04
CA MET A 59 -7.33 11.79 -6.70
C MET A 59 -8.64 12.41 -6.18
N PRO A 60 -9.85 11.98 -6.62
CA PRO A 60 -11.09 12.52 -6.08
C PRO A 60 -11.27 12.31 -4.56
N LEU A 61 -10.51 11.39 -3.93
CA LEU A 61 -10.47 11.28 -2.47
C LEU A 61 -9.93 12.54 -1.78
N TYR A 62 -9.01 13.24 -2.45
CA TYR A 62 -8.28 14.39 -1.91
C TYR A 62 -8.67 15.71 -2.60
N ASP A 63 -9.27 15.62 -3.79
CA ASP A 63 -9.83 16.73 -4.56
C ASP A 63 -11.24 16.37 -5.08
N PRO A 64 -12.27 16.33 -4.18
CA PRO A 64 -13.62 15.94 -4.56
C PRO A 64 -14.25 16.76 -5.71
N PRO A 65 -14.01 18.09 -5.84
CA PRO A 65 -14.51 18.86 -6.99
C PRO A 65 -14.04 18.33 -8.35
N SER A 66 -12.92 17.63 -8.41
CA SER A 66 -12.40 17.07 -9.67
C SER A 66 -13.07 15.76 -10.10
N LEU A 67 -14.01 15.22 -9.32
CA LEU A 67 -14.56 13.87 -9.49
C LEU A 67 -15.03 13.58 -10.93
N ASP A 68 -15.94 14.40 -11.46
CA ASP A 68 -16.59 14.11 -12.74
C ASP A 68 -15.58 14.16 -13.90
N THR A 69 -14.67 15.15 -13.88
CA THR A 69 -13.59 15.26 -14.88
C THR A 69 -12.67 14.05 -14.84
N THR A 70 -12.28 13.63 -13.63
CA THR A 70 -11.35 12.53 -13.41
C THR A 70 -11.96 11.18 -13.79
N VAL A 71 -13.23 10.94 -13.46
CA VAL A 71 -13.97 9.75 -13.90
C VAL A 71 -13.99 9.69 -15.42
N LYS A 72 -14.35 10.79 -16.09
CA LYS A 72 -14.37 10.85 -17.55
C LYS A 72 -13.01 10.52 -18.17
N GLU A 73 -11.94 11.18 -17.71
CA GLU A 73 -10.57 10.94 -18.20
C GLU A 73 -10.13 9.48 -17.99
N VAL A 74 -10.47 8.88 -16.85
CA VAL A 74 -10.17 7.48 -16.56
C VAL A 74 -10.90 6.56 -17.53
N LEU A 75 -12.20 6.77 -17.75
CA LEU A 75 -13.01 5.94 -18.64
C LEU A 75 -12.57 6.03 -20.10
N GLU A 76 -12.21 7.22 -20.57
CA GLU A 76 -11.67 7.43 -21.92
C GLU A 76 -10.33 6.69 -22.13
N ALA A 77 -9.53 6.54 -21.08
CA ALA A 77 -8.25 5.85 -21.14
C ALA A 77 -8.38 4.30 -21.11
N LEU A 78 -9.45 3.74 -20.52
CA LEU A 78 -9.62 2.30 -20.30
C LEU A 78 -9.43 1.41 -21.55
N PRO A 79 -9.91 1.78 -22.75
CA PRO A 79 -9.74 0.95 -23.93
C PRO A 79 -8.26 0.67 -24.26
N SER A 80 -7.38 1.63 -24.00
CA SER A 80 -5.94 1.53 -24.26
C SER A 80 -5.17 0.67 -23.25
N LEU A 81 -5.77 0.34 -22.10
CA LEU A 81 -5.11 -0.42 -21.05
C LEU A 81 -5.14 -1.92 -21.32
N LYS A 82 -4.08 -2.63 -20.92
CA LYS A 82 -4.09 -4.10 -20.82
C LYS A 82 -5.09 -4.56 -19.75
N TYR A 83 -5.54 -5.81 -19.81
CA TYR A 83 -6.50 -6.40 -18.85
C TYR A 83 -6.14 -6.13 -17.38
N ALA A 84 -4.91 -6.40 -16.97
CA ALA A 84 -4.47 -6.13 -15.60
C ALA A 84 -4.56 -4.63 -15.25
N GLY A 85 -4.19 -3.75 -16.18
CA GLY A 85 -4.33 -2.30 -16.00
C GLY A 85 -5.77 -1.86 -15.82
N ARG A 86 -6.71 -2.42 -16.60
CA ARG A 86 -8.15 -2.17 -16.45
C ARG A 86 -8.66 -2.57 -15.07
N VAL A 87 -8.29 -3.77 -14.60
CA VAL A 87 -8.67 -4.25 -13.25
C VAL A 87 -8.15 -3.30 -12.18
N TYR A 88 -6.87 -2.92 -12.23
CA TYR A 88 -6.27 -2.06 -11.19
C TYR A 88 -6.88 -0.66 -11.15
N VAL A 89 -7.08 -0.04 -12.32
CA VAL A 89 -7.63 1.31 -12.45
C VAL A 89 -9.11 1.34 -12.03
N LEU A 90 -9.93 0.41 -12.54
CA LEU A 90 -11.35 0.33 -12.18
C LEU A 90 -11.56 -0.01 -10.71
N ALA A 91 -10.76 -0.92 -10.16
CA ALA A 91 -10.80 -1.26 -8.74
C ALA A 91 -10.45 -0.04 -7.85
N ARG A 92 -9.44 0.75 -8.26
CA ARG A 92 -9.09 1.99 -7.54
C ARG A 92 -10.18 3.03 -7.64
N LEU A 93 -10.74 3.24 -8.84
CA LEU A 93 -11.83 4.18 -9.05
C LEU A 93 -13.06 3.81 -8.21
N ALA A 94 -13.40 2.52 -8.17
CA ALA A 94 -14.52 2.04 -7.37
C ALA A 94 -14.29 2.25 -5.86
N GLU A 95 -13.09 2.00 -5.35
CA GLU A 95 -12.77 2.31 -3.95
C GLU A 95 -12.93 3.79 -3.64
N THR A 96 -12.43 4.66 -4.52
CA THR A 96 -12.58 6.11 -4.40
C THR A 96 -14.05 6.50 -4.33
N LEU A 97 -14.87 6.03 -5.28
CA LEU A 97 -16.30 6.30 -5.32
C LEU A 97 -17.03 5.77 -4.08
N CYS A 98 -16.67 4.58 -3.62
CA CYS A 98 -17.25 4.00 -2.41
C CYS A 98 -16.91 4.82 -1.16
N ALA A 99 -15.66 5.27 -1.03
CA ALA A 99 -15.22 6.10 0.08
C ALA A 99 -15.91 7.48 0.09
N LEU A 100 -16.21 8.03 -1.10
CA LEU A 100 -17.01 9.25 -1.28
C LEU A 100 -18.53 9.03 -1.14
N GLY A 101 -18.99 7.82 -0.79
CA GLY A 101 -20.40 7.52 -0.59
C GLY A 101 -21.24 7.49 -1.87
N ARG A 102 -20.61 7.47 -3.04
CA ARG A 102 -21.31 7.34 -4.33
C ARG A 102 -21.91 5.94 -4.46
N LYS A 103 -22.99 5.76 -5.21
CA LYS A 103 -23.67 4.44 -5.35
C LYS A 103 -23.21 3.63 -6.55
N ASP A 104 -22.60 4.31 -7.52
CA ASP A 104 -22.15 3.77 -8.81
C ASP A 104 -20.84 2.95 -8.73
N TYR A 105 -20.10 2.98 -7.60
CA TYR A 105 -18.89 2.16 -7.44
C TYR A 105 -19.10 0.68 -7.76
N LYS A 106 -20.30 0.13 -7.46
CA LYS A 106 -20.63 -1.28 -7.71
C LYS A 106 -20.52 -1.62 -9.19
N HIS A 107 -20.98 -0.72 -10.07
CA HIS A 107 -20.88 -0.90 -11.50
C HIS A 107 -19.43 -1.09 -11.92
N TYR A 108 -18.53 -0.21 -11.46
CA TYR A 108 -17.10 -0.28 -11.80
C TYR A 108 -16.41 -1.53 -11.24
N LEU A 109 -16.81 -2.01 -10.06
CA LEU A 109 -16.31 -3.30 -9.53
C LEU A 109 -16.74 -4.48 -10.40
N PHE A 110 -18.00 -4.52 -10.85
CA PHE A 110 -18.47 -5.58 -11.75
C PHE A 110 -17.78 -5.53 -13.11
N VAL A 111 -17.55 -4.33 -13.65
CA VAL A 111 -16.78 -4.18 -14.88
C VAL A 111 -15.33 -4.64 -14.68
N ALA A 112 -14.69 -4.31 -13.55
CA ALA A 112 -13.35 -4.78 -13.21
C ALA A 112 -13.30 -6.32 -13.11
N GLU A 113 -14.31 -6.93 -12.50
CA GLU A 113 -14.45 -8.38 -12.39
C GLU A 113 -14.57 -9.06 -13.76
N ASN A 114 -15.29 -8.46 -14.72
CA ASN A 114 -15.36 -8.97 -16.09
C ASN A 114 -14.00 -8.97 -16.80
N TYR A 115 -13.06 -8.12 -16.39
CA TYR A 115 -11.68 -8.13 -16.89
C TYR A 115 -10.75 -9.07 -16.11
N SER A 116 -11.22 -9.72 -15.04
CA SER A 116 -10.38 -10.51 -14.13
C SER A 116 -9.88 -11.84 -14.72
N THR A 117 -10.48 -12.31 -15.81
CA THR A 117 -9.97 -13.41 -16.64
C THR A 117 -9.50 -12.79 -17.95
N PRO A 118 -8.18 -12.69 -18.23
CA PRO A 118 -7.11 -13.68 -17.95
C PRO A 118 -6.08 -13.23 -16.88
N VAL A 119 -6.47 -12.44 -15.89
CA VAL A 119 -5.52 -11.81 -14.98
C VAL A 119 -5.00 -12.78 -13.92
N GLY A 120 -3.69 -12.76 -13.68
CA GLY A 120 -3.01 -13.57 -12.68
C GLY A 120 -3.32 -13.15 -11.23
N TYR A 121 -2.58 -13.75 -10.29
CA TYR A 121 -2.78 -13.57 -8.85
C TYR A 121 -2.89 -12.09 -8.44
N SER A 122 -1.97 -11.24 -8.87
CA SER A 122 -1.88 -9.85 -8.41
C SER A 122 -3.13 -9.02 -8.74
N GLY A 123 -3.73 -9.20 -9.93
CA GLY A 123 -4.95 -8.47 -10.28
C GLY A 123 -6.20 -9.02 -9.58
N LYS A 124 -6.28 -10.34 -9.39
CA LYS A 124 -7.35 -10.93 -8.55
C LYS A 124 -7.22 -10.50 -7.10
N ALA A 125 -6.00 -10.39 -6.57
CA ALA A 125 -5.72 -9.86 -5.24
C ALA A 125 -6.18 -8.41 -5.11
N ARG A 126 -5.78 -7.56 -6.07
CA ARG A 126 -6.21 -6.17 -6.16
C ARG A 126 -7.74 -6.04 -6.17
N LEU A 127 -8.45 -6.87 -6.95
CA LEU A 127 -9.90 -6.86 -7.02
C LEU A 127 -10.55 -7.33 -5.70
N ALA A 128 -10.03 -8.38 -5.06
CA ALA A 128 -10.53 -8.86 -3.77
C ALA A 128 -10.43 -7.78 -2.68
N ILE A 129 -9.32 -7.04 -2.64
CA ILE A 129 -9.14 -5.91 -1.72
C ILE A 129 -10.18 -4.81 -1.99
N ALA A 130 -10.44 -4.49 -3.25
CA ALA A 130 -11.44 -3.49 -3.62
C ALA A 130 -12.86 -3.91 -3.20
N PHE A 131 -13.25 -5.15 -3.46
CA PHE A 131 -14.51 -5.72 -2.98
C PHE A 131 -14.61 -5.63 -1.46
N SER A 132 -13.53 -5.98 -0.74
CA SER A 132 -13.52 -5.90 0.72
C SER A 132 -13.74 -4.47 1.20
N ARG A 133 -12.92 -3.51 0.74
CA ARG A 133 -13.02 -2.08 1.09
C ARG A 133 -14.41 -1.50 0.79
N CYS A 134 -15.07 -1.97 -0.27
CA CYS A 134 -16.41 -1.56 -0.66
C CYS A 134 -17.55 -2.36 0.01
N ARG A 135 -17.27 -3.06 1.11
CA ARG A 135 -18.22 -3.87 1.90
C ARG A 135 -18.87 -5.05 1.15
N MET A 136 -18.28 -5.49 0.04
CA MET A 136 -18.71 -6.66 -0.73
C MET A 136 -17.92 -7.92 -0.31
N VAL A 137 -17.91 -8.19 1.00
CA VAL A 137 -17.02 -9.18 1.64
C VAL A 137 -17.20 -10.58 1.06
N ALA A 138 -18.43 -11.02 0.79
CA ALA A 138 -18.69 -12.35 0.23
C ALA A 138 -18.01 -12.58 -1.13
N ARG A 139 -17.95 -11.54 -1.99
CA ARG A 139 -17.24 -11.63 -3.28
C ARG A 139 -15.72 -11.65 -3.10
N ALA A 140 -15.20 -10.84 -2.16
CA ALA A 140 -13.79 -10.86 -1.81
C ALA A 140 -13.36 -12.24 -1.29
N GLU A 141 -14.16 -12.85 -0.42
CA GLU A 141 -13.93 -14.22 0.09
C GLU A 141 -14.00 -15.24 -1.04
N GLY A 142 -14.96 -15.13 -1.97
CA GLY A 142 -15.04 -16.02 -3.14
C GLY A 142 -13.77 -16.01 -4.00
N ILE A 143 -13.16 -14.83 -4.20
CA ILE A 143 -11.85 -14.73 -4.88
C ILE A 143 -10.75 -15.39 -4.02
N ALA A 144 -10.71 -15.10 -2.71
CA ALA A 144 -9.69 -15.65 -1.83
C ALA A 144 -9.74 -17.18 -1.74
N ASP A 145 -10.95 -17.74 -1.65
CA ASP A 145 -11.21 -19.19 -1.57
C ASP A 145 -10.90 -19.92 -2.88
N SER A 146 -10.79 -19.21 -4.01
CA SER A 146 -10.26 -19.78 -5.27
C SER A 146 -8.76 -20.10 -5.23
N TYR A 147 -8.06 -19.67 -4.19
CA TYR A 147 -6.65 -19.96 -3.95
C TYR A 147 -6.44 -20.94 -2.80
N SER A 148 -5.26 -21.52 -2.73
CA SER A 148 -4.83 -22.42 -1.65
C SER A 148 -3.61 -21.90 -0.90
N GLY A 149 -3.40 -22.45 0.30
CA GLY A 149 -2.21 -22.21 1.12
C GLY A 149 -1.92 -20.73 1.38
N SER A 150 -0.65 -20.35 1.19
CA SER A 150 -0.16 -19.00 1.48
C SER A 150 -0.82 -17.90 0.65
N ARG A 151 -1.22 -18.18 -0.60
CA ARG A 151 -1.91 -17.20 -1.46
C ARG A 151 -3.28 -16.84 -0.90
N ARG A 152 -4.05 -17.85 -0.47
CA ARG A 152 -5.34 -17.64 0.21
C ARG A 152 -5.14 -16.86 1.51
N ALA A 153 -4.19 -17.29 2.34
CA ALA A 153 -3.91 -16.64 3.62
C ALA A 153 -3.51 -15.15 3.43
N SER A 154 -2.68 -14.84 2.44
CA SER A 154 -2.28 -13.46 2.11
C SER A 154 -3.47 -12.58 1.73
N LEU A 155 -4.42 -13.10 0.94
CA LEU A 155 -5.63 -12.37 0.62
C LEU A 155 -6.50 -12.13 1.85
N TYR A 156 -6.72 -13.17 2.65
CA TYR A 156 -7.48 -13.07 3.89
C TYR A 156 -6.90 -12.03 4.86
N VAL A 157 -5.57 -11.89 4.93
CA VAL A 157 -4.91 -10.81 5.69
C VAL A 157 -5.35 -9.44 5.22
N GLU A 158 -5.24 -9.14 3.92
CA GLU A 158 -5.64 -7.82 3.40
C GLU A 158 -7.15 -7.59 3.52
N LEU A 159 -7.96 -8.65 3.38
CA LEU A 159 -9.40 -8.61 3.58
C LEU A 159 -9.75 -8.23 5.03
N ALA A 160 -9.10 -8.85 6.02
CA ALA A 160 -9.29 -8.56 7.44
C ALA A 160 -8.84 -7.14 7.79
N LEU A 161 -7.69 -6.69 7.28
CA LEU A 161 -7.22 -5.31 7.49
C LEU A 161 -8.14 -4.26 6.87
N ALA A 162 -8.76 -4.57 5.73
CA ALA A 162 -9.75 -3.69 5.10
C ALA A 162 -11.09 -3.60 5.85
N ARG A 163 -11.38 -4.57 6.74
CA ARG A 163 -12.64 -4.68 7.49
C ARG A 163 -12.37 -4.98 8.97
N PRO A 164 -11.72 -4.05 9.70
CA PRO A 164 -11.33 -4.28 11.08
C PRO A 164 -12.51 -4.53 12.03
N GLU A 165 -13.73 -4.17 11.63
CA GLU A 165 -14.96 -4.45 12.36
C GLU A 165 -15.46 -5.91 12.23
N ASP A 166 -15.00 -6.68 11.23
CA ASP A 166 -15.45 -8.06 10.99
C ASP A 166 -14.57 -9.07 11.77
N TYR A 167 -14.99 -9.37 13.00
CA TYR A 167 -14.29 -10.32 13.87
C TYR A 167 -14.19 -11.74 13.27
N ARG A 168 -15.20 -12.18 12.51
CA ARG A 168 -15.20 -13.50 11.84
C ARG A 168 -14.08 -13.55 10.80
N LEU A 169 -13.91 -12.47 10.03
CA LEU A 169 -12.87 -12.38 9.03
C LEU A 169 -11.48 -12.41 9.67
N PHE A 170 -11.27 -11.70 10.77
CA PHE A 170 -10.03 -11.74 11.54
C PHE A 170 -9.71 -13.15 12.06
N THR A 171 -10.65 -13.80 12.74
CA THR A 171 -10.43 -15.14 13.32
C THR A 171 -10.18 -16.20 12.25
N ARG A 172 -10.95 -16.17 11.14
CA ARG A 172 -10.74 -17.05 9.98
C ARG A 172 -9.36 -16.84 9.36
N THR A 173 -8.93 -15.60 9.23
CA THR A 173 -7.60 -15.24 8.71
C THR A 173 -6.49 -15.80 9.59
N ALA A 174 -6.54 -15.59 10.91
CA ALA A 174 -5.57 -16.15 11.84
C ALA A 174 -5.52 -17.68 11.75
N GLY A 175 -6.69 -18.34 11.62
CA GLY A 175 -6.79 -19.79 11.40
C GLY A 175 -6.05 -20.25 10.14
N PHE A 176 -6.24 -19.55 9.01
CA PHE A 176 -5.54 -19.88 7.77
C PHE A 176 -4.02 -19.75 7.89
N ILE A 177 -3.52 -18.70 8.57
CA ILE A 177 -2.08 -18.51 8.76
C ILE A 177 -1.51 -19.64 9.64
N ARG A 178 -2.17 -19.98 10.75
CA ARG A 178 -1.72 -21.09 11.63
C ARG A 178 -1.62 -22.42 10.88
N GLY A 179 -2.55 -22.69 9.96
CA GLY A 179 -2.59 -23.90 9.14
C GLY A 179 -1.51 -24.00 8.04
N LEU A 180 -0.71 -22.95 7.80
CA LEU A 180 0.40 -23.04 6.84
C LEU A 180 1.49 -24.00 7.35
N ARG A 181 2.28 -24.57 6.44
CA ARG A 181 3.46 -25.39 6.81
C ARG A 181 4.71 -24.54 6.96
N ASP A 182 4.87 -23.57 6.07
CA ASP A 182 6.02 -22.68 5.97
C ASP A 182 6.04 -21.66 7.12
N GLY A 183 7.03 -21.79 8.01
CA GLY A 183 7.23 -20.90 9.15
C GLY A 183 7.56 -19.46 8.76
N LYS A 184 8.40 -19.26 7.73
CA LYS A 184 8.78 -17.91 7.27
C LYS A 184 7.54 -17.16 6.76
N LYS A 185 6.69 -17.83 5.97
CA LYS A 185 5.41 -17.25 5.50
C LYS A 185 4.44 -16.97 6.63
N LYS A 186 4.37 -17.81 7.68
CA LYS A 186 3.56 -17.51 8.87
C LYS A 186 3.98 -16.20 9.52
N VAL A 187 5.29 -16.01 9.70
CA VAL A 187 5.84 -14.82 10.35
C VAL A 187 5.49 -13.56 9.56
N VAL A 188 5.72 -13.58 8.24
CA VAL A 188 5.36 -12.45 7.36
C VAL A 188 3.86 -12.14 7.45
N LEU A 189 2.99 -13.15 7.33
CA LEU A 189 1.54 -12.93 7.35
C LEU A 189 1.02 -12.48 8.71
N PHE A 190 1.54 -13.02 9.82
CA PHE A 190 1.19 -12.53 11.15
C PHE A 190 1.72 -11.13 11.40
N SER A 191 2.91 -10.78 10.91
CA SER A 191 3.44 -9.41 11.00
C SER A 191 2.54 -8.42 10.28
N ARG A 192 1.98 -8.78 9.12
CA ARG A 192 1.01 -7.95 8.40
C ARG A 192 -0.32 -7.88 9.14
N LEU A 193 -0.81 -9.01 9.66
CA LEU A 193 -2.03 -9.06 10.46
C LEU A 193 -1.90 -8.29 11.79
N ALA A 194 -0.69 -8.01 12.26
CA ALA A 194 -0.44 -7.20 13.45
C ALA A 194 -0.99 -5.77 13.35
N GLY A 195 -1.22 -5.26 12.13
CA GLY A 195 -1.93 -4.00 11.91
C GLY A 195 -3.42 -4.04 12.26
N HIS A 196 -4.00 -5.21 12.53
CA HIS A 196 -5.41 -5.34 12.89
C HIS A 196 -5.65 -4.88 14.35
N PRO A 197 -6.67 -4.04 14.66
CA PRO A 197 -6.91 -3.52 16.01
C PRO A 197 -7.13 -4.61 17.09
N LEU A 198 -7.61 -5.78 16.68
CA LEU A 198 -7.86 -6.92 17.58
C LEU A 198 -6.66 -7.87 17.74
N TYR A 199 -5.52 -7.60 17.10
CA TYR A 199 -4.39 -8.53 17.08
C TYR A 199 -3.91 -8.90 18.48
N GLY A 200 -3.68 -7.91 19.34
CA GLY A 200 -3.22 -8.11 20.73
C GLY A 200 -4.28 -8.64 21.70
N LYS A 201 -5.55 -8.72 21.27
CA LYS A 201 -6.67 -9.27 22.08
C LYS A 201 -6.94 -10.74 21.77
N ALA A 202 -6.37 -11.27 20.70
CA ALA A 202 -6.59 -12.63 20.24
C ALA A 202 -5.37 -13.51 20.49
N THR A 203 -5.53 -14.83 20.33
CA THR A 203 -4.47 -15.84 20.45
C THR A 203 -3.49 -15.80 19.28
N THR A 204 -2.90 -14.64 19.00
CA THR A 204 -1.90 -14.43 17.95
C THR A 204 -0.49 -14.49 18.53
N PRO A 205 0.56 -14.77 17.73
CA PRO A 205 1.93 -14.75 18.22
C PRO A 205 2.33 -13.37 18.74
N CYS A 206 3.16 -13.34 19.80
CA CYS A 206 3.75 -12.12 20.31
C CYS A 206 4.53 -11.38 19.21
N VAL A 207 4.34 -10.07 19.10
CA VAL A 207 4.98 -9.24 18.06
C VAL A 207 6.51 -9.26 18.18
N LYS A 208 7.04 -9.27 19.41
CA LYS A 208 8.50 -9.36 19.65
C LYS A 208 9.08 -10.64 19.07
N ASP A 209 8.35 -11.75 19.17
CA ASP A 209 8.80 -13.02 18.62
C ASP A 209 8.83 -13.00 17.09
N LEU A 210 7.92 -12.26 16.45
CA LEU A 210 7.87 -12.17 14.98
C LEU A 210 9.11 -11.47 14.42
N ALA A 211 9.56 -10.38 15.06
CA ALA A 211 10.68 -9.57 14.59
C ALA A 211 12.02 -10.32 14.55
N MET A 212 12.17 -11.37 15.37
CA MET A 212 13.42 -12.12 15.52
C MET A 212 13.36 -13.53 14.92
N LYS A 213 12.24 -13.93 14.31
CA LYS A 213 11.98 -15.31 13.89
C LYS A 213 12.50 -15.67 12.50
N ILE A 214 12.79 -14.69 11.65
CA ILE A 214 13.37 -14.96 10.34
C ILE A 214 14.91 -14.92 10.50
N PRO A 215 15.62 -16.01 10.14
CA PRO A 215 17.08 -16.05 10.26
C PRO A 215 17.70 -14.98 9.35
N LEU A 216 18.62 -14.19 9.89
CA LEU A 216 19.25 -13.10 9.18
C LEU A 216 20.51 -13.60 8.45
N GLY A 217 20.70 -13.17 7.20
CA GLY A 217 21.98 -13.32 6.49
C GLY A 217 22.25 -14.68 5.83
N GLU A 218 21.32 -15.63 5.84
CA GLU A 218 21.49 -16.92 5.14
C GLU A 218 21.27 -16.77 3.62
N ALA A 219 20.27 -15.99 3.20
CA ALA A 219 19.95 -15.73 1.80
C ALA A 219 19.38 -14.32 1.61
N LEU A 220 19.48 -13.78 0.39
CA LEU A 220 18.88 -12.49 0.03
C LEU A 220 17.35 -12.49 0.23
N GLU A 221 16.71 -13.63 -0.01
CA GLU A 221 15.27 -13.83 0.27
C GLU A 221 14.96 -13.63 1.75
N ASP A 222 15.79 -14.15 2.65
CA ASP A 222 15.53 -14.03 4.08
C ASP A 222 15.68 -12.60 4.59
N LEU A 223 16.66 -11.86 4.06
CA LEU A 223 16.76 -10.42 4.30
C LEU A 223 15.51 -9.68 3.82
N TYR A 224 15.02 -10.00 2.62
CA TYR A 224 13.79 -9.40 2.09
C TYR A 224 12.57 -9.68 2.99
N LEU A 225 12.35 -10.94 3.39
CA LEU A 225 11.24 -11.31 4.26
C LEU A 225 11.35 -10.65 5.63
N SER A 226 12.57 -10.51 6.16
CA SER A 226 12.81 -9.86 7.45
C SER A 226 12.53 -8.36 7.40
N LEU A 227 12.88 -7.69 6.30
CA LEU A 227 12.51 -6.31 6.05
C LEU A 227 11.00 -6.14 5.88
N LEU A 228 10.31 -7.09 5.22
CA LEU A 228 8.84 -7.08 5.14
C LEU A 228 8.22 -7.14 6.53
N VAL A 229 8.73 -8.01 7.40
CA VAL A 229 8.28 -8.10 8.79
C VAL A 229 8.53 -6.78 9.52
N ALA A 230 9.73 -6.21 9.40
CA ALA A 230 10.08 -4.95 10.04
C ALA A 230 9.15 -3.81 9.60
N ARG A 231 8.91 -3.67 8.30
CA ARG A 231 8.00 -2.65 7.76
C ARG A 231 6.55 -2.85 8.22
N ASN A 232 6.05 -4.08 8.18
CA ASN A 232 4.69 -4.39 8.66
C ASN A 232 4.50 -4.05 10.13
N LEU A 233 5.46 -4.41 10.98
CA LEU A 233 5.41 -4.11 12.41
C LEU A 233 5.54 -2.60 12.68
N ALA A 234 6.32 -1.90 11.86
CA ALA A 234 6.46 -0.44 11.95
C ALA A 234 5.15 0.29 11.62
N GLU A 235 4.51 -0.09 10.52
CA GLU A 235 3.19 0.43 10.11
C GLU A 235 2.12 0.15 11.17
N ALA A 236 2.20 -1.00 11.83
CA ALA A 236 1.31 -1.37 12.94
C ALA A 236 1.61 -0.66 14.26
N GLY A 237 2.65 0.19 14.33
CA GLY A 237 2.99 0.98 15.51
C GLY A 237 3.94 0.31 16.51
N TYR A 238 4.56 -0.82 16.15
CA TYR A 238 5.46 -1.58 17.03
C TYR A 238 6.94 -1.21 16.83
N SER A 239 7.27 0.08 16.88
CA SER A 239 8.63 0.60 16.62
C SER A 239 9.73 -0.05 17.46
N GLY A 240 9.44 -0.43 18.71
CA GLY A 240 10.41 -1.11 19.58
C GLY A 240 10.83 -2.50 19.09
N ALA A 241 9.92 -3.26 18.47
CA ALA A 241 10.23 -4.57 17.89
C ALA A 241 11.03 -4.43 16.59
N VAL A 242 10.70 -3.41 15.79
CA VAL A 242 11.39 -3.06 14.55
C VAL A 242 12.85 -2.68 14.83
N ARG A 243 13.07 -1.85 15.85
CA ARG A 243 14.41 -1.42 16.26
C ARG A 243 15.33 -2.61 16.57
N GLN A 244 14.85 -3.56 17.37
CA GLN A 244 15.64 -4.74 17.75
C GLN A 244 16.00 -5.61 16.56
N GLY A 245 15.05 -5.90 15.66
CA GLY A 245 15.32 -6.72 14.48
C GLY A 245 16.18 -6.00 13.44
N PHE A 246 15.88 -4.73 13.16
CA PHE A 246 16.58 -3.97 12.13
C PHE A 246 17.99 -3.56 12.52
N GLU A 247 18.28 -3.29 13.81
CA GLU A 247 19.65 -3.04 14.29
C GLU A 247 20.59 -4.21 13.97
N VAL A 248 20.09 -5.44 14.03
CA VAL A 248 20.87 -6.65 13.71
C VAL A 248 21.01 -6.84 12.20
N MET A 249 19.99 -6.46 11.42
CA MET A 249 20.00 -6.61 9.95
C MET A 249 20.84 -5.55 9.23
N PHE A 250 20.79 -4.30 9.71
CA PHE A 250 21.29 -3.14 8.99
C PHE A 250 22.75 -3.28 8.52
N PRO A 251 23.69 -3.81 9.33
CA PRO A 251 25.08 -4.01 8.88
C PRO A 251 25.24 -5.00 7.72
N SER A 252 24.27 -5.89 7.53
CA SER A 252 24.28 -6.95 6.52
C SER A 252 23.54 -6.56 5.24
N LEU A 253 22.96 -5.35 5.17
CA LEU A 253 22.24 -4.91 3.98
C LEU A 253 23.23 -4.51 2.88
N PRO A 254 23.06 -5.03 1.65
CA PRO A 254 23.86 -4.59 0.53
C PRO A 254 23.47 -3.14 0.14
N PRO A 255 24.36 -2.42 -0.59
CA PRO A 255 24.03 -1.10 -1.12
C PRO A 255 22.75 -1.11 -1.94
N ILE A 256 21.89 -0.09 -1.80
CA ILE A 256 20.58 -0.08 -2.46
C ILE A 256 20.65 -0.10 -4.00
N ASP A 257 21.76 0.33 -4.59
CA ASP A 257 21.97 0.37 -6.05
C ASP A 257 22.10 -1.00 -6.71
N VAL A 258 22.51 -2.02 -5.96
CA VAL A 258 22.71 -3.37 -6.51
C VAL A 258 21.46 -4.24 -6.34
N LEU A 259 20.40 -3.69 -5.74
CA LEU A 259 19.18 -4.39 -5.40
C LEU A 259 18.06 -4.14 -6.42
N PRO A 260 17.10 -5.07 -6.54
CA PRO A 260 15.81 -4.79 -7.16
C PRO A 260 15.12 -3.57 -6.52
N LEU A 261 14.41 -2.80 -7.34
CA LEU A 261 13.80 -1.52 -6.92
C LEU A 261 12.88 -1.68 -5.70
N ASP A 262 12.05 -2.72 -5.68
CA ASP A 262 11.13 -3.02 -4.59
C ASP A 262 11.84 -3.36 -3.28
N PHE A 263 13.01 -4.00 -3.37
CA PHE A 263 13.86 -4.26 -2.21
C PHE A 263 14.48 -2.94 -1.72
N ALA A 264 15.04 -2.13 -2.62
CA ALA A 264 15.62 -0.83 -2.27
C ALA A 264 14.60 0.10 -1.59
N GLU A 265 13.39 0.22 -2.15
CA GLU A 265 12.27 0.95 -1.56
C GLU A 265 11.95 0.44 -0.15
N LEU A 266 11.84 -0.87 0.04
CA LEU A 266 11.57 -1.48 1.34
C LEU A 266 12.65 -1.16 2.38
N ILE A 267 13.93 -1.12 2.00
CA ILE A 267 15.02 -0.70 2.90
C ILE A 267 14.79 0.74 3.37
N LEU A 268 14.44 1.64 2.44
CA LEU A 268 14.20 3.05 2.74
C LEU A 268 12.96 3.25 3.63
N GLU A 269 11.88 2.51 3.39
CA GLU A 269 10.68 2.49 4.23
C GLU A 269 11.02 2.06 5.67
N VAL A 270 11.79 0.98 5.84
CA VAL A 270 12.19 0.52 7.17
C VAL A 270 13.15 1.51 7.85
N LEU A 271 14.09 2.09 7.10
CA LEU A 271 14.99 3.14 7.61
C LEU A 271 14.23 4.37 8.11
N TYR A 272 13.20 4.79 7.38
CA TYR A 272 12.32 5.87 7.80
C TYR A 272 11.70 5.59 9.17
N HIS A 273 11.20 4.37 9.39
CA HIS A 273 10.61 4.01 10.70
C HIS A 273 11.65 3.82 11.80
N TYR A 274 12.85 3.35 11.47
CA TYR A 274 13.90 3.07 12.44
C TYR A 274 14.65 4.33 12.92
N ARG A 275 15.06 5.21 11.99
CA ARG A 275 15.91 6.39 12.26
C ARG A 275 15.38 7.69 11.66
N GLY A 276 14.15 7.70 11.16
CA GLY A 276 13.51 8.88 10.60
C GLY A 276 13.90 9.17 9.15
N LEU A 277 13.16 10.11 8.56
CA LEU A 277 13.27 10.50 7.15
C LEU A 277 14.69 10.91 6.74
N GLN A 278 15.39 11.67 7.58
CA GLN A 278 16.74 12.15 7.28
C GLN A 278 17.73 11.01 7.02
N THR A 279 17.58 9.88 7.73
CA THR A 279 18.45 8.72 7.51
C THR A 279 18.10 8.00 6.21
N ALA A 280 16.81 7.84 5.91
CA ALA A 280 16.37 7.25 4.67
C ALA A 280 16.84 8.08 3.45
N LEU A 281 16.73 9.40 3.53
CA LEU A 281 17.20 10.31 2.47
C LEU A 281 18.71 10.20 2.24
N LYS A 282 19.54 10.20 3.30
CA LYS A 282 20.99 10.02 3.17
C LYS A 282 21.39 8.71 2.51
N VAL A 283 20.65 7.63 2.76
CA VAL A 283 20.90 6.34 2.10
C VAL A 283 20.46 6.40 0.63
N ALA A 284 19.35 7.08 0.33
CA ALA A 284 18.91 7.32 -1.04
C ALA A 284 19.87 8.22 -1.85
N GLU A 285 20.46 9.24 -1.23
CA GLU A 285 21.44 10.17 -1.84
C GLU A 285 22.63 9.46 -2.47
N GLY A 286 23.04 8.31 -1.92
CA GLY A 286 24.14 7.51 -2.45
C GLY A 286 23.85 6.83 -3.79
N SER A 287 22.61 6.90 -4.29
CA SER A 287 22.14 6.18 -5.48
C SER A 287 22.00 7.06 -6.72
N ALA A 288 22.28 6.48 -7.89
CA ALA A 288 21.93 7.10 -9.18
C ALA A 288 20.40 7.26 -9.40
N LEU A 289 19.59 6.57 -8.59
CA LEU A 289 18.13 6.66 -8.57
C LEU A 289 17.61 7.52 -7.41
N ALA A 290 18.46 8.30 -6.73
CA ALA A 290 18.04 9.15 -5.61
C ALA A 290 16.74 9.95 -5.85
N PRO A 291 16.53 10.61 -7.01
CA PRO A 291 15.29 11.36 -7.26
C PRO A 291 14.03 10.48 -7.27
N LEU A 292 14.17 9.22 -7.71
CA LEU A 292 13.10 8.22 -7.67
C LEU A 292 12.74 7.87 -6.23
N TYR A 293 13.76 7.65 -5.40
CA TYR A 293 13.61 7.27 -4.01
C TYR A 293 13.01 8.40 -3.16
N TYR A 294 13.36 9.65 -3.43
CA TYR A 294 12.71 10.80 -2.78
C TYR A 294 11.23 10.85 -3.13
N ALA A 295 10.88 10.66 -4.40
CA ALA A 295 9.48 10.64 -4.83
C ALA A 295 8.70 9.48 -4.17
N HIS A 296 9.30 8.30 -4.06
CA HIS A 296 8.73 7.16 -3.36
C HIS A 296 8.55 7.45 -1.85
N LEU A 297 9.59 7.96 -1.17
CA LEU A 297 9.51 8.30 0.26
C LEU A 297 8.44 9.36 0.55
N LEU A 298 8.28 10.36 -0.31
CA LEU A 298 7.21 11.35 -0.17
C LEU A 298 5.81 10.73 -0.33
N ASP A 299 5.64 9.84 -1.31
CA ASP A 299 4.39 9.08 -1.49
C ASP A 299 4.10 8.22 -0.26
N TYR A 300 5.09 7.48 0.23
CA TYR A 300 4.98 6.63 1.41
C TYR A 300 4.63 7.41 2.69
N VAL A 301 5.38 8.48 2.99
CA VAL A 301 5.15 9.31 4.18
C VAL A 301 3.78 9.99 4.12
N SER A 302 3.38 10.52 2.96
CA SER A 302 2.06 11.12 2.79
C SER A 302 0.93 10.12 3.03
N MET A 303 1.07 8.88 2.53
CA MET A 303 0.11 7.80 2.76
C MET A 303 -0.03 7.50 4.26
N LEU A 304 1.08 7.31 4.98
CA LEU A 304 1.05 7.02 6.42
C LEU A 304 0.38 8.13 7.23
N SER A 305 0.60 9.39 6.86
CA SER A 305 -0.03 10.54 7.51
C SER A 305 -1.55 10.59 7.26
N SER A 306 -2.00 10.32 6.03
CA SER A 306 -3.43 10.29 5.68
C SER A 306 -4.18 9.12 6.32
N GLU A 307 -3.56 7.95 6.44
CA GLU A 307 -4.19 6.79 7.08
C GLU A 307 -4.38 7.03 8.58
N LYS A 308 -3.39 7.62 9.27
CA LYS A 308 -3.49 7.95 10.70
C LYS A 308 -4.58 8.96 11.01
N THR A 309 -4.78 9.98 10.17
CA THR A 309 -5.86 10.97 10.35
C THR A 309 -7.25 10.40 10.07
N GLY A 310 -7.36 9.42 9.15
CA GLY A 310 -8.61 8.70 8.87
C GLY A 310 -9.09 7.80 10.01
N TYR A 311 -8.17 7.25 10.83
CA TYR A 311 -8.53 6.50 12.05
C TYR A 311 -8.98 7.42 13.19
N THR A 312 -8.43 8.63 13.32
CA THR A 312 -8.87 9.59 14.33
C THR A 312 -10.24 10.20 14.03
N ALA A 313 -10.59 10.43 12.75
CA ALA A 313 -11.87 11.04 12.38
C ALA A 313 -13.10 10.14 12.64
N LYS A 314 -12.91 8.81 12.74
CA LYS A 314 -13.99 7.87 13.11
C LYS A 314 -14.11 7.62 14.62
N GLY A 315 -13.12 8.03 15.41
CA GLY A 315 -13.16 7.91 16.88
C GLY A 315 -13.79 9.11 17.59
N SER A 316 -13.86 10.27 16.93
CA SER A 316 -14.40 11.51 17.51
C SER A 316 -15.87 11.77 17.18
N ALA A 317 -16.46 11.09 16.20
CA ALA A 317 -17.87 11.25 15.84
C ALA A 317 -18.84 10.41 16.68
N SER A 318 -18.35 9.47 17.52
CA SER A 318 -19.21 8.59 18.34
C SER A 318 -19.30 8.98 19.82
N ASN A 319 -18.64 10.06 20.26
CA ASN A 319 -18.64 10.49 21.66
C ASN A 319 -19.34 11.83 21.93
N SER A 320 -19.93 12.48 20.90
CA SER A 320 -20.67 13.73 21.05
C SER A 320 -22.20 13.58 21.07
N GLU A 321 -22.73 12.35 20.96
CA GLU A 321 -24.20 12.10 21.01
C GLU A 321 -24.69 11.49 22.34
N ASN A 322 -23.85 11.34 23.36
CA ASN A 322 -24.25 10.83 24.69
C ASN A 322 -23.91 11.77 25.86
N ALA A 323 -23.72 13.06 25.58
CA ALA A 323 -23.64 14.10 26.62
C ALA A 323 -24.86 15.03 26.48
N GLY A 324 -26.04 14.50 26.79
CA GLY A 324 -27.28 15.27 26.72
C GLY A 324 -28.54 14.40 26.79
N ILE A 325 -28.76 13.76 27.95
CA ILE A 325 -30.03 13.56 28.69
C ILE A 325 -29.65 12.82 29.99
#